data_AF-A0A5C7WME1-F1
#
_entry.id   AF-A0A5C7WME1-F1
#
_cell.length_a   1.000
_cell.length_b   1.000
_cell.length_c   1.000
_cell.angle_alpha   90.00
_cell.angle_beta   90.00
_cell.angle_gamma   90.00
#
_symmetry.space_group_name_H-M   'P 1'
#
loop_
_entity.id
_entity.type
_entity.pdbx_description
1 polymer ?
#
loop_
_entity_poly.entity_id
_entity_poly.type
_entity_poly.pdbx_seq_one_letter_code
_entity_poly.pdbx_strand_id
1 'polypeptide(L)'
;MDSSVSAKAAALALAGALTGCTASPPPPTALDQQPPHLVSAFFGLDDSLPAQSIAICPEAPGKDGLPVTFSRRVAGSGIRGARVDAAAFTVVTRSGQQKTPVCASLRPADGPGERHTVLLVGDFGDPLDDPPVQVAVTGHLPLEGGADGRGLTVDVTPLEAGPSIVLAMGYPAGGREGGCPEGTRQIVEVVWSGGVVPGPGQTSENHREMYSVTTKTGAVTPIALGDVGDNDNYERLCLDTESPASRVSAAEGILQDPRGDLNPSTSLNVAR
;
A
#
# COMPACT_ATOMS: atom_id res chain seq x y z
N MET A 1 -17.11 17.99 79.56
CA MET A 1 -16.60 16.61 79.47
C MET A 1 -17.11 16.08 78.14
N ASP A 2 -16.25 16.28 77.14
CA ASP A 2 -16.60 16.29 75.73
C ASP A 2 -16.80 14.88 75.17
N SER A 3 -17.90 14.74 74.43
CA SER A 3 -18.17 13.63 73.54
C SER A 3 -17.44 13.86 72.21
N SER A 4 -16.48 13.01 71.86
CA SER A 4 -16.01 12.89 70.48
C SER A 4 -15.80 11.42 70.13
N VAL A 5 -16.73 10.88 69.33
CA VAL A 5 -16.56 9.60 68.62
C VAL A 5 -16.21 9.97 67.18
N SER A 6 -14.96 9.76 66.82
CA SER A 6 -14.43 9.99 65.48
C SER A 6 -14.80 8.80 64.57
N ALA A 7 -15.67 9.03 63.59
CA ALA A 7 -15.97 8.08 62.53
C ALA A 7 -14.83 8.08 61.50
N LYS A 8 -14.07 6.99 61.41
CA LYS A 8 -13.09 6.77 60.34
C LYS A 8 -13.81 6.30 59.08
N ALA A 9 -13.85 7.16 58.06
CA ALA A 9 -14.28 6.79 56.72
C ALA A 9 -13.20 5.91 56.06
N ALA A 10 -13.57 4.68 55.67
CA ALA A 10 -12.72 3.81 54.86
C ALA A 10 -12.90 4.18 53.38
N ALA A 11 -11.86 4.77 52.78
CA ALA A 11 -11.81 5.01 51.34
C ALA A 11 -11.45 3.69 50.64
N LEU A 12 -12.41 3.08 49.96
CA LEU A 12 -12.19 1.91 49.11
C LEU A 12 -11.69 2.40 47.75
N ALA A 13 -10.38 2.34 47.52
CA ALA A 13 -9.80 2.64 46.21
C ALA A 13 -10.07 1.46 45.26
N LEU A 14 -11.02 1.63 44.33
CA LEU A 14 -11.16 0.74 43.17
C LEU A 14 -9.99 1.02 42.21
N ALA A 15 -8.97 0.17 42.23
CA ALA A 15 -7.96 0.12 41.19
C ALA A 15 -8.58 -0.54 39.95
N GLY A 16 -9.12 0.25 39.03
CA GLY A 16 -9.50 -0.20 37.71
C GLY A 16 -8.24 -0.51 36.90
N ALA A 17 -7.96 -1.79 36.68
CA ALA A 17 -6.94 -2.20 35.72
C ALA A 17 -7.43 -1.82 34.31
N LEU A 18 -6.89 -0.72 33.77
CA LEU A 18 -6.97 -0.44 32.35
C LEU A 18 -6.12 -1.48 31.63
N THR A 19 -6.72 -2.61 31.25
CA THR A 19 -6.16 -3.49 30.22
C THR A 19 -6.19 -2.71 28.92
N GLY A 20 -5.13 -1.96 28.66
CA GLY A 20 -4.91 -1.34 27.36
C GLY A 20 -4.88 -2.45 26.32
N CYS A 21 -5.84 -2.45 25.40
CA CYS A 21 -5.75 -3.22 24.17
C CYS A 21 -4.53 -2.69 23.41
N THR A 22 -3.37 -3.28 23.63
CA THR A 22 -2.23 -3.10 22.74
C THR A 22 -2.62 -3.83 21.46
N ALA A 23 -2.95 -3.07 20.42
CA ALA A 23 -3.11 -3.66 19.10
C ALA A 23 -1.80 -4.42 18.79
N SER A 24 -1.92 -5.70 18.45
CA SER A 24 -0.74 -6.47 18.04
C SER A 24 -0.13 -5.79 16.82
N PRO A 25 1.22 -5.70 16.73
CA PRO A 25 1.85 -5.13 15.55
C PRO A 25 1.39 -5.94 14.32
N PRO A 26 1.21 -5.28 13.15
CA PRO A 26 0.85 -5.98 11.94
C PRO A 26 1.89 -7.07 11.66
N PRO A 27 1.47 -8.25 11.15
CA PRO A 27 2.40 -9.31 10.84
C PRO A 27 3.52 -8.79 9.92
N PRO A 28 4.77 -9.23 10.13
CA PRO A 28 5.88 -8.84 9.26
C PRO A 28 5.68 -9.43 7.87
N THR A 29 6.22 -8.74 6.86
CA THR A 29 6.26 -9.27 5.49
C THR A 29 7.60 -9.94 5.23
N ALA A 30 7.67 -10.75 4.17
CA ALA A 30 8.92 -11.36 3.68
C ALA A 30 10.00 -10.31 3.32
N LEU A 31 9.59 -9.06 3.10
CA LEU A 31 10.44 -7.98 2.60
C LEU A 31 10.97 -7.06 3.71
N ASP A 32 10.33 -7.01 4.88
CA ASP A 32 10.67 -6.06 5.95
C ASP A 32 12.12 -6.15 6.47
N GLN A 33 12.82 -7.26 6.17
CA GLN A 33 14.23 -7.46 6.56
C GLN A 33 15.21 -7.47 5.35
N GLN A 34 14.71 -7.39 4.12
CA GLN A 34 15.54 -7.38 2.90
C GLN A 34 16.15 -5.99 2.67
N PRO A 35 17.27 -5.83 1.93
CA PRO A 35 17.81 -4.49 1.64
C PRO A 35 16.74 -3.53 1.09
N PRO A 36 16.55 -2.34 1.70
CA PRO A 36 15.50 -1.41 1.29
C PRO A 36 15.83 -0.83 -0.08
N HIS A 37 14.81 -0.72 -0.94
CA HIS A 37 14.88 -0.02 -2.20
C HIS A 37 13.50 0.52 -2.57
N LEU A 38 13.48 1.53 -3.44
CA LEU A 38 12.27 1.95 -4.13
C LEU A 38 12.00 0.98 -5.27
N VAL A 39 10.80 0.44 -5.29
CA VAL A 39 10.36 -0.59 -6.24
C VAL A 39 9.71 0.06 -7.44
N SER A 40 8.90 1.09 -7.21
CA SER A 40 8.15 1.80 -8.25
C SER A 40 7.88 3.23 -7.83
N ALA A 41 7.89 4.14 -8.80
CA ALA A 41 7.19 5.41 -8.75
C ALA A 41 6.34 5.51 -10.01
N PHE A 42 5.04 5.70 -9.89
CA PHE A 42 4.12 5.79 -11.02
C PHE A 42 3.49 7.18 -11.05
N PHE A 43 3.63 7.90 -12.14
CA PHE A 43 2.87 9.14 -12.32
C PHE A 43 1.45 8.74 -12.67
N GLY A 44 0.58 8.54 -11.67
CA GLY A 44 -0.70 7.86 -11.85
C GLY A 44 -1.89 8.79 -12.09
N LEU A 45 -1.77 10.06 -11.73
CA LEU A 45 -2.76 11.10 -12.02
C LEU A 45 -2.05 12.43 -12.26
N ASP A 46 -2.54 13.17 -13.26
CA ASP A 46 -2.09 14.50 -13.65
C ASP A 46 -3.26 15.49 -13.49
N ASP A 47 -3.13 16.46 -12.58
CA ASP A 47 -4.15 17.45 -12.23
C ASP A 47 -5.57 16.89 -11.97
N SER A 48 -5.66 15.61 -11.57
CA SER A 48 -6.91 14.84 -11.64
C SER A 48 -7.24 14.07 -10.36
N LEU A 49 -6.55 14.31 -9.25
CA LEU A 49 -6.97 13.75 -7.97
C LEU A 49 -8.42 14.17 -7.65
N PRO A 50 -9.30 13.22 -7.33
CA PRO A 50 -10.73 13.49 -7.26
C PRO A 50 -11.08 14.31 -6.02
N ALA A 51 -12.25 14.96 -5.97
CA ALA A 51 -12.64 15.82 -4.84
C ALA A 51 -12.59 15.11 -3.47
N GLN A 52 -12.85 13.79 -3.46
CA GLN A 52 -12.80 12.94 -2.27
C GLN A 52 -11.38 12.85 -1.68
N SER A 53 -10.34 13.14 -2.46
CA SER A 53 -8.95 13.19 -2.00
C SER A 53 -8.70 14.28 -0.96
N ILE A 54 -9.62 15.22 -0.74
CA ILE A 54 -9.60 16.16 0.40
C ILE A 54 -9.48 15.42 1.75
N ALA A 55 -9.96 14.18 1.81
CA ALA A 55 -9.81 13.32 2.98
C ALA A 55 -8.35 12.92 3.24
N ILE A 56 -7.50 12.88 2.20
CA ILE A 56 -6.05 12.61 2.28
C ILE A 56 -5.34 13.84 2.85
N CYS A 57 -5.46 14.98 2.15
CA CYS A 57 -5.08 16.30 2.62
C CYS A 57 -5.92 17.40 1.93
N PRO A 58 -6.08 18.59 2.54
CA PRO A 58 -6.92 19.66 1.99
C PRO A 58 -6.57 20.08 0.55
N GLU A 59 -5.30 20.04 0.19
CA GLU A 59 -4.75 20.51 -1.09
C GLU A 59 -4.79 19.45 -2.20
N ALA A 60 -5.19 18.21 -1.91
CA ALA A 60 -5.12 17.12 -2.88
C ALA A 60 -6.06 17.23 -4.08
N PRO A 61 -7.31 17.74 -3.97
CA PRO A 61 -8.20 17.80 -5.12
C PRO A 61 -7.60 18.58 -6.30
N GLY A 62 -7.63 17.98 -7.49
CA GLY A 62 -7.11 18.57 -8.73
C GLY A 62 -5.58 18.66 -8.79
N LYS A 63 -4.86 17.91 -7.96
CA LYS A 63 -3.41 17.75 -8.02
C LYS A 63 -3.01 16.44 -8.66
N ASP A 64 -1.72 16.30 -8.86
CA ASP A 64 -1.10 15.06 -9.28
C ASP A 64 -1.11 14.03 -8.16
N GLY A 65 -1.30 12.78 -8.55
CA GLY A 65 -1.13 11.61 -7.69
C GLY A 65 0.03 10.76 -8.18
N LEU A 66 1.06 10.63 -7.36
CA LEU A 66 2.25 9.85 -7.69
C LEU A 66 2.51 8.80 -6.59
N PRO A 67 1.97 7.58 -6.72
CA PRO A 67 2.26 6.48 -5.81
C PRO A 67 3.72 6.03 -5.91
N VAL A 68 4.36 5.87 -4.75
CA VAL A 68 5.76 5.46 -4.60
C VAL A 68 5.81 4.22 -3.71
N THR A 69 6.19 3.09 -4.29
CA THR A 69 6.23 1.79 -3.61
C THR A 69 7.64 1.43 -3.18
N PHE A 70 7.78 0.99 -1.94
CA PHE A 70 9.01 0.57 -1.29
C PHE A 70 9.04 -0.94 -1.11
N SER A 71 10.23 -1.54 -1.12
CA SER A 71 10.37 -2.97 -0.82
C SER A 71 10.01 -3.27 0.63
N ARG A 72 10.34 -2.38 1.57
CA ARG A 72 9.93 -2.46 2.97
C ARG A 72 8.74 -1.54 3.22
N ARG A 73 7.89 -1.92 4.16
CA ARG A 73 6.83 -1.01 4.62
C ARG A 73 7.43 0.22 5.30
N VAL A 74 6.78 1.35 5.14
CA VAL A 74 7.04 2.55 5.94
C VAL A 74 6.69 2.25 7.39
N ALA A 75 7.67 2.44 8.27
CA ALA A 75 7.48 2.19 9.68
C ALA A 75 6.62 3.29 10.30
N GLY A 76 5.69 2.87 11.15
CA GLY A 76 4.86 3.77 11.93
C GLY A 76 3.97 3.02 12.89
N SER A 77 3.46 3.73 13.89
CA SER A 77 2.59 3.19 14.91
C SER A 77 1.25 3.94 14.94
N GLY A 78 0.19 3.25 15.38
CA GLY A 78 -1.13 3.82 15.58
C GLY A 78 -2.15 3.49 14.49
N ILE A 79 -3.42 3.79 14.78
CA ILE A 79 -4.61 3.41 13.99
C ILE A 79 -4.65 4.12 12.62
N ARG A 80 -3.91 5.22 12.46
CA ARG A 80 -3.86 6.02 11.22
C ARG A 80 -2.55 5.83 10.42
N GLY A 81 -1.73 4.85 10.79
CA GLY A 81 -0.42 4.63 10.18
C GLY A 81 0.64 5.72 10.51
N ALA A 82 1.79 5.65 9.84
CA ALA A 82 2.85 6.65 9.96
C ALA A 82 2.40 7.99 9.35
N ARG A 83 2.68 9.12 10.00
CA ARG A 83 2.64 10.42 9.32
C ARG A 83 3.90 10.54 8.48
N VAL A 84 3.75 10.57 7.17
CA VAL A 84 4.86 10.72 6.22
C VAL A 84 5.10 12.20 5.98
N ASP A 85 6.36 12.64 6.13
CA ASP A 85 6.74 14.02 5.84
C ASP A 85 6.94 14.19 4.33
N ALA A 86 6.13 15.06 3.72
CA ALA A 86 6.24 15.38 2.29
C ALA A 86 7.62 15.96 1.94
N ALA A 87 8.25 16.69 2.86
CA ALA A 87 9.60 17.25 2.67
C ALA A 87 10.70 16.18 2.65
N ALA A 88 10.37 14.92 2.98
CA ALA A 88 11.32 13.81 2.83
C ALA A 88 11.51 13.37 1.37
N PHE A 89 10.71 13.91 0.43
CA PHE A 89 10.70 13.50 -0.96
C PHE A 89 11.06 14.65 -1.89
N THR A 90 11.66 14.30 -3.01
CA THR A 90 11.92 15.21 -4.12
C THR A 90 11.56 14.49 -5.41
N VAL A 91 10.71 15.11 -6.22
CA VAL A 91 10.39 14.66 -7.57
C VAL A 91 11.19 15.50 -8.55
N VAL A 92 11.90 14.86 -9.47
CA VAL A 92 12.71 15.52 -10.49
C VAL A 92 12.01 15.38 -11.83
N THR A 93 11.80 16.50 -12.50
CA THR A 93 11.23 16.58 -13.85
C THR A 93 12.28 16.36 -14.93
N ARG A 94 11.85 16.15 -16.18
CA ARG A 94 12.74 15.98 -17.34
C ARG A 94 13.72 17.14 -17.52
N SER A 95 13.29 18.37 -17.27
CA SER A 95 14.09 19.60 -17.34
C SER A 95 15.08 19.74 -16.17
N GLY A 96 14.98 18.88 -15.16
CA GLY A 96 15.79 18.92 -13.94
C GLY A 96 15.20 19.78 -12.83
N GLN A 97 13.97 20.31 -12.96
CA GLN A 97 13.31 20.98 -11.85
C GLN A 97 13.03 19.99 -10.72
N GLN A 98 13.36 20.41 -9.50
CA GLN A 98 13.06 19.68 -8.27
C GLN A 98 11.76 20.20 -7.68
N LYS A 99 10.81 19.29 -7.47
CA LYS A 99 9.47 19.55 -6.93
C LYS A 99 9.35 18.86 -5.57
N THR A 100 8.87 19.60 -4.58
CA THR A 100 8.52 19.04 -3.27
C THR A 100 7.01 18.75 -3.24
N PRO A 101 6.57 17.54 -2.88
CA PRO A 101 5.15 17.26 -2.71
C PRO A 101 4.51 18.20 -1.68
N VAL A 102 3.26 18.57 -1.91
CA VAL A 102 2.47 19.31 -0.90
C VAL A 102 1.98 18.38 0.21
N CYS A 103 1.82 17.10 -0.10
CA CYS A 103 1.47 16.06 0.86
C CYS A 103 2.09 14.71 0.48
N ALA A 104 2.33 13.89 1.51
CA ALA A 104 2.66 12.48 1.38
C ALA A 104 1.76 11.68 2.33
N SER A 105 1.15 10.60 1.85
CA SER A 105 0.22 9.79 2.62
C SER A 105 0.39 8.29 2.37
N LEU A 106 0.14 7.47 3.39
CA LEU A 106 0.01 6.02 3.20
C LEU A 106 -1.39 5.64 2.69
N ARG A 107 -2.37 6.55 2.75
CA ARG A 107 -3.71 6.28 2.26
C ARG A 107 -3.75 6.33 0.73
N PRO A 108 -4.60 5.51 0.09
CA PRO A 108 -5.56 4.58 0.72
C PRO A 108 -4.97 3.26 1.27
N ALA A 109 -3.74 2.89 0.89
CA ALA A 109 -3.05 1.65 1.33
C ALA A 109 -2.46 1.72 2.76
N ASP A 110 -3.25 2.17 3.75
CA ASP A 110 -2.79 2.36 5.14
C ASP A 110 -3.19 1.22 6.09
N GLY A 111 -3.77 0.14 5.56
CA GLY A 111 -4.18 -1.00 6.37
C GLY A 111 -2.99 -1.78 6.98
N PRO A 112 -3.26 -2.59 8.03
CA PRO A 112 -2.24 -3.37 8.70
C PRO A 112 -1.60 -4.39 7.75
N GLY A 113 -0.44 -4.06 7.17
CA GLY A 113 0.23 -4.90 6.18
C GLY A 113 0.54 -4.21 4.86
N GLU A 114 -0.23 -3.18 4.49
CA GLU A 114 -0.21 -2.56 3.14
C GLU A 114 0.73 -1.35 2.99
N ARG A 115 1.47 -0.98 4.04
CA ARG A 115 2.20 0.30 4.10
C ARG A 115 3.49 0.36 3.26
N HIS A 116 3.57 -0.37 2.15
CA HIS A 116 4.67 -0.25 1.17
C HIS A 116 4.52 0.95 0.25
N THR A 117 3.33 1.55 0.12
CA THR A 117 3.08 2.62 -0.84
C THR A 117 2.88 3.96 -0.12
N VAL A 118 3.58 4.99 -0.56
CA VAL A 118 3.33 6.39 -0.21
C VAL A 118 2.75 7.08 -1.44
N LEU A 119 1.54 7.63 -1.33
CA LEU A 119 1.00 8.56 -2.32
C LEU A 119 1.63 9.94 -2.11
N LEU A 120 2.41 10.40 -3.08
CA LEU A 120 2.83 11.80 -3.16
C LEU A 120 1.78 12.61 -3.91
N VAL A 121 1.49 13.79 -3.38
CA VAL A 121 0.50 14.72 -3.94
C VAL A 121 1.17 16.06 -4.19
N GLY A 122 0.98 16.64 -5.38
CA GLY A 122 1.66 17.88 -5.74
C GLY A 122 1.42 18.34 -7.17
N ASP A 123 2.31 19.21 -7.63
CA ASP A 123 2.48 19.59 -9.04
C ASP A 123 3.88 19.08 -9.43
N PHE A 124 3.89 18.04 -10.23
CA PHE A 124 5.06 17.26 -10.61
C PHE A 124 5.44 17.42 -12.08
N GLY A 125 4.72 18.27 -12.83
CA GLY A 125 5.03 18.66 -14.20
C GLY A 125 4.05 18.12 -15.24
N ASP A 126 4.05 18.73 -16.42
CA ASP A 126 3.17 18.37 -17.54
C ASP A 126 3.62 17.05 -18.18
N PRO A 127 2.72 16.08 -18.43
CA PRO A 127 3.08 14.76 -18.94
C PRO A 127 3.74 14.79 -20.34
N LEU A 128 3.47 15.81 -21.15
CA LEU A 128 3.97 15.94 -22.52
C LEU A 128 5.27 16.76 -22.58
N ASP A 129 5.31 17.88 -21.87
CA ASP A 129 6.42 18.85 -21.92
C ASP A 129 7.54 18.50 -20.93
N ASP A 130 7.23 18.52 -19.63
CA ASP A 130 8.19 18.40 -18.54
C ASP A 130 7.76 17.38 -17.46
N PRO A 131 7.59 16.09 -17.80
CA PRO A 131 7.05 15.11 -16.88
C PRO A 131 8.01 14.81 -15.74
N PRO A 132 7.51 14.27 -14.61
CA PRO A 132 8.36 13.68 -13.60
C PRO A 132 9.10 12.47 -14.18
N VAL A 133 10.41 12.38 -13.92
CA VAL A 133 11.28 11.30 -14.40
C VAL A 133 11.97 10.53 -13.29
N GLN A 134 12.06 11.10 -12.08
CA GLN A 134 12.67 10.44 -10.93
C GLN A 134 12.03 10.88 -9.61
N VAL A 135 11.93 9.94 -8.67
CA VAL A 135 11.66 10.22 -7.26
C VAL A 135 12.90 9.89 -6.43
N ALA A 136 13.23 10.78 -5.49
CA ALA A 136 14.26 10.58 -4.49
C ALA A 136 13.71 10.80 -3.08
N VAL A 137 14.14 9.97 -2.13
CA VAL A 137 13.92 10.21 -0.69
C VAL A 137 15.12 10.97 -0.14
N THR A 138 14.96 12.28 0.04
CA THR A 138 16.02 13.19 0.49
C THR A 138 16.02 13.41 2.00
N GLY A 139 14.88 13.22 2.67
CA GLY A 139 14.74 13.36 4.12
C GLY A 139 14.75 12.04 4.89
N HIS A 140 14.35 12.08 6.16
CA HIS A 140 14.19 10.89 6.99
C HIS A 140 12.90 10.15 6.63
N LEU A 141 12.99 8.84 6.35
CA LEU A 141 11.82 8.00 6.16
C LEU A 141 12.04 6.65 6.85
N PRO A 142 11.55 6.46 8.08
CA PRO A 142 11.64 5.18 8.77
C PRO A 142 10.98 4.06 7.97
N LEU A 143 11.69 2.95 7.81
CA LEU A 143 11.17 1.71 7.23
C LEU A 143 11.19 0.59 8.27
N GLU A 144 10.32 -0.40 8.09
CA GLU A 144 10.29 -1.58 8.96
C GLU A 144 11.66 -2.28 9.00
N GLY A 145 11.93 -3.00 10.10
CA GLY A 145 13.24 -3.60 10.35
C GLY A 145 14.36 -2.58 10.64
N GLY A 146 14.00 -1.33 11.00
CA GLY A 146 14.93 -0.31 11.46
C GLY A 146 15.77 0.37 10.36
N ALA A 147 15.36 0.22 9.10
CA ALA A 147 16.01 0.89 7.98
C ALA A 147 15.50 2.34 7.82
N ASP A 148 16.22 3.11 6.99
CA ASP A 148 15.82 4.45 6.56
C ASP A 148 15.78 4.48 5.03
N GLY A 149 14.74 5.08 4.47
CA GLY A 149 14.58 5.26 3.03
C GLY A 149 15.46 6.37 2.45
N ARG A 150 16.13 7.18 3.27
CA ARG A 150 16.98 8.29 2.78
C ARG A 150 18.05 7.80 1.80
N GLY A 151 18.14 8.49 0.67
CA GLY A 151 19.09 8.22 -0.40
C GLY A 151 18.60 7.22 -1.44
N LEU A 152 17.41 6.62 -1.26
CA LEU A 152 16.79 5.79 -2.27
C LEU A 152 16.25 6.65 -3.42
N THR A 153 16.39 6.12 -4.64
CA THR A 153 15.89 6.74 -5.87
C THR A 153 15.23 5.69 -6.76
N VAL A 154 14.26 6.10 -7.58
CA VAL A 154 13.67 5.27 -8.64
C VAL A 154 13.23 6.16 -9.79
N ASP A 155 13.29 5.61 -11.00
CA ASP A 155 12.75 6.27 -12.18
C ASP A 155 11.23 6.24 -12.15
N VAL A 156 10.61 7.30 -12.66
CA VAL A 156 9.15 7.42 -12.72
C VAL A 156 8.64 6.69 -13.96
N THR A 157 7.68 5.79 -13.73
CA THR A 157 6.89 5.18 -14.79
C THR A 157 5.90 6.22 -15.32
N PRO A 158 5.91 6.50 -16.64
CA PRO A 158 5.01 7.48 -17.25
C PRO A 158 3.53 7.12 -17.10
N LEU A 159 2.70 8.16 -17.13
CA LEU A 159 1.27 8.09 -16.93
C LEU A 159 0.55 7.21 -17.98
N GLU A 160 1.04 7.15 -19.20
CA GLU A 160 0.49 6.33 -20.30
C GLU A 160 0.81 4.82 -20.20
N ALA A 161 1.68 4.42 -19.27
CA ALA A 161 2.07 3.01 -19.14
C ALA A 161 0.96 2.13 -18.54
N GLY A 162 0.00 2.74 -17.84
CA GLY A 162 -1.02 2.05 -17.06
C GLY A 162 -0.48 1.32 -15.82
N PRO A 163 -1.36 0.75 -14.99
CA PRO A 163 -0.97 0.10 -13.75
C PRO A 163 -0.36 -1.29 -14.00
N SER A 164 0.67 -1.67 -13.25
CA SER A 164 1.31 -2.99 -13.34
C SER A 164 1.65 -3.56 -11.95
N ILE A 165 1.85 -4.87 -11.83
CA ILE A 165 2.26 -5.50 -10.55
C ILE A 165 3.73 -5.15 -10.27
N VAL A 166 3.99 -4.56 -9.11
CA VAL A 166 5.32 -4.11 -8.67
C VAL A 166 5.84 -4.88 -7.44
N LEU A 167 4.95 -5.43 -6.61
CA LEU A 167 5.31 -6.38 -5.55
C LEU A 167 4.37 -7.58 -5.54
N ALA A 168 4.90 -8.71 -5.07
CA ALA A 168 4.12 -9.92 -4.84
C ALA A 168 4.71 -10.67 -3.63
N MET A 169 3.88 -10.94 -2.63
CA MET A 169 4.28 -11.55 -1.36
C MET A 169 3.40 -12.75 -1.03
N GLY A 170 4.02 -13.86 -0.66
CA GLY A 170 3.32 -15.10 -0.31
C GLY A 170 3.13 -15.23 1.20
N TYR A 171 1.93 -15.62 1.61
CA TYR A 171 1.57 -15.86 3.02
C TYR A 171 0.88 -17.22 3.18
N PRO A 172 1.02 -17.88 4.35
CA PRO A 172 0.18 -19.02 4.68
C PRO A 172 -1.31 -18.60 4.80
N ALA A 173 -2.22 -19.57 4.75
CA ALA A 173 -3.62 -19.33 5.06
C ALA A 173 -3.80 -18.60 6.41
N GLY A 174 -4.67 -17.59 6.43
CA GLY A 174 -4.91 -16.75 7.61
C GLY A 174 -3.77 -15.80 7.97
N GLY A 175 -2.68 -15.76 7.19
CA GLY A 175 -1.57 -14.82 7.39
C GLY A 175 -1.90 -13.36 7.06
N ARG A 176 -3.03 -13.13 6.38
CA ARG A 176 -3.61 -11.81 6.09
C ARG A 176 -5.07 -11.79 6.52
N GLU A 177 -5.49 -10.65 7.05
CA GLU A 177 -6.88 -10.46 7.50
C GLU A 177 -7.79 -10.21 6.31
N GLY A 178 -9.00 -10.79 6.33
CA GLY A 178 -10.07 -10.45 5.40
C GLY A 178 -9.91 -10.93 3.94
N GLY A 179 -11.04 -11.04 3.24
CA GLY A 179 -11.11 -11.21 1.78
C GLY A 179 -11.00 -12.63 1.24
N CYS A 180 -10.39 -13.59 1.96
CA CYS A 180 -10.27 -14.97 1.49
C CYS A 180 -11.30 -15.94 2.11
N PRO A 181 -11.90 -16.84 1.31
CA PRO A 181 -12.90 -17.80 1.79
C PRO A 181 -12.27 -18.98 2.54
N GLU A 182 -13.12 -19.74 3.23
CA GLU A 182 -12.77 -21.06 3.77
C GLU A 182 -12.22 -21.97 2.65
N GLY A 183 -11.23 -22.79 2.96
CA GLY A 183 -10.54 -23.64 1.98
C GLY A 183 -9.27 -23.01 1.38
N THR A 184 -9.03 -21.71 1.58
CA THR A 184 -7.77 -21.06 1.23
C THR A 184 -6.59 -21.72 1.97
N ARG A 185 -5.54 -22.08 1.23
CA ARG A 185 -4.32 -22.75 1.74
C ARG A 185 -3.10 -21.82 1.75
N GLN A 186 -3.03 -20.89 0.81
CA GLN A 186 -2.05 -19.80 0.83
C GLN A 186 -2.64 -18.55 0.16
N ILE A 187 -2.05 -17.41 0.46
CA ILE A 187 -2.42 -16.11 -0.09
C ILE A 187 -1.22 -15.57 -0.85
N VAL A 188 -1.44 -15.04 -2.05
CA VAL A 188 -0.46 -14.16 -2.72
C VAL A 188 -1.03 -12.75 -2.71
N GLU A 189 -0.39 -11.84 -1.98
CA GLU A 189 -0.73 -10.43 -2.00
C GLU A 189 0.07 -9.74 -3.09
N VAL A 190 -0.63 -9.07 -4.00
CA VAL A 190 -0.03 -8.29 -5.08
C VAL A 190 -0.18 -6.82 -4.78
N VAL A 191 0.84 -6.04 -5.17
CA VAL A 191 0.80 -4.58 -5.12
C VAL A 191 0.95 -4.06 -6.53
N TRP A 192 -0.02 -3.27 -6.97
CA TRP A 192 -0.04 -2.56 -8.24
C TRP A 192 0.74 -1.24 -8.14
N SER A 193 1.26 -0.74 -9.25
CA SER A 193 2.07 0.49 -9.30
C SER A 193 1.29 1.74 -8.89
N GLY A 194 -0.04 1.70 -8.95
CA GLY A 194 -0.96 2.71 -8.45
C GLY A 194 -2.30 2.06 -8.10
N GLY A 195 -3.25 2.88 -7.64
CA GLY A 195 -4.59 2.39 -7.30
C GLY A 195 -5.27 1.75 -8.51
N VAL A 196 -6.00 0.66 -8.31
CA VAL A 196 -6.66 -0.08 -9.39
C VAL A 196 -8.11 -0.38 -9.08
N VAL A 197 -8.93 -0.40 -10.13
CA VAL A 197 -10.31 -0.90 -10.09
C VAL A 197 -10.58 -1.75 -11.34
N PRO A 198 -11.52 -2.70 -11.30
CA PRO A 198 -11.98 -3.36 -12.52
C PRO A 198 -12.52 -2.35 -13.52
N GLY A 199 -12.16 -2.53 -14.79
CA GLY A 199 -12.66 -1.70 -15.88
C GLY A 199 -14.18 -1.81 -16.09
N PRO A 200 -14.78 -0.95 -16.93
CA PRO A 200 -16.20 -1.00 -17.23
C PRO A 200 -16.66 -2.38 -17.72
N GLY A 201 -17.72 -2.91 -17.11
CA GLY A 201 -18.32 -4.19 -17.52
C GLY A 201 -17.58 -5.43 -17.02
N GLN A 202 -16.50 -5.28 -16.24
CA GLN A 202 -15.81 -6.40 -15.62
C GLN A 202 -16.62 -6.96 -14.44
N THR A 203 -16.47 -8.26 -14.20
CA THR A 203 -17.13 -9.01 -13.13
C THR A 203 -16.10 -9.47 -12.11
N SER A 204 -16.52 -9.82 -10.90
CA SER A 204 -15.59 -10.42 -9.94
C SER A 204 -14.96 -11.71 -10.46
N GLU A 205 -15.66 -12.43 -11.33
CA GLU A 205 -15.18 -13.69 -11.90
C GLU A 205 -14.08 -13.47 -12.95
N ASN A 206 -14.29 -12.60 -13.93
CA ASN A 206 -13.25 -12.34 -14.92
C ASN A 206 -12.03 -11.59 -14.34
N HIS A 207 -12.23 -10.77 -13.30
CA HIS A 207 -11.16 -10.19 -12.51
C HIS A 207 -10.32 -11.27 -11.83
N ARG A 208 -10.96 -12.24 -11.17
CA ARG A 208 -10.26 -13.41 -10.62
C ARG A 208 -9.51 -14.21 -11.68
N GLU A 209 -10.14 -14.43 -12.84
CA GLU A 209 -9.59 -15.22 -13.94
C GLU A 209 -8.46 -14.53 -14.71
N MET A 210 -8.28 -13.22 -14.57
CA MET A 210 -7.14 -12.50 -15.16
C MET A 210 -5.81 -12.97 -14.58
N TYR A 211 -5.83 -13.48 -13.34
CA TYR A 211 -4.65 -13.89 -12.60
C TYR A 211 -4.28 -15.35 -12.84
N SER A 212 -2.98 -15.58 -12.97
CA SER A 212 -2.39 -16.92 -12.98
C SER A 212 -1.21 -16.96 -12.02
N VAL A 213 -1.23 -17.90 -11.09
CA VAL A 213 -0.15 -18.10 -10.11
C VAL A 213 0.59 -19.38 -10.43
N THR A 214 1.88 -19.25 -10.76
CA THR A 214 2.76 -20.39 -10.99
C THR A 214 3.17 -21.01 -9.67
N THR A 215 3.01 -22.32 -9.52
CA THR A 215 3.52 -23.11 -8.40
C THR A 215 4.47 -24.20 -8.91
N LYS A 216 5.08 -24.98 -8.02
CA LYS A 216 5.90 -26.15 -8.42
C LYS A 216 5.10 -27.24 -9.15
N THR A 217 3.79 -27.28 -8.95
CA THR A 217 2.89 -28.31 -9.51
C THR A 217 2.15 -27.84 -10.76
N GLY A 218 2.36 -26.59 -11.18
CA GLY A 218 1.67 -25.98 -12.32
C GLY A 218 1.11 -24.59 -12.00
N ALA A 219 0.54 -23.95 -13.02
CA ALA A 219 -0.19 -22.71 -12.86
C ALA A 219 -1.59 -22.98 -12.31
N VAL A 220 -2.04 -22.11 -11.39
CA VAL A 220 -3.39 -22.14 -10.80
C VAL A 220 -4.04 -20.77 -10.94
N THR A 221 -5.36 -20.75 -11.05
CA THR A 221 -6.15 -19.52 -10.96
C THR A 221 -6.61 -19.36 -9.52
N PRO A 222 -6.59 -18.14 -8.93
CA PRO A 222 -7.09 -17.93 -7.58
C PRO A 222 -8.55 -18.37 -7.44
N ILE A 223 -8.95 -18.92 -6.29
CA ILE A 223 -10.34 -19.30 -6.02
C ILE A 223 -11.21 -18.11 -5.60
N ALA A 224 -10.58 -17.03 -5.16
CA ALA A 224 -11.22 -15.76 -4.82
C ALA A 224 -10.18 -14.64 -4.84
N LEU A 225 -10.67 -13.40 -4.89
CA LEU A 225 -9.90 -12.20 -4.63
C LEU A 225 -10.37 -11.54 -3.34
N GLY A 226 -9.42 -11.12 -2.52
CA GLY A 226 -9.63 -10.26 -1.36
C GLY A 226 -9.04 -8.87 -1.59
N ASP A 227 -9.36 -7.93 -0.70
CA ASP A 227 -8.83 -6.56 -0.76
C ASP A 227 -9.20 -5.81 -2.06
N VAL A 228 -10.36 -6.12 -2.61
CA VAL A 228 -10.84 -5.48 -3.84
C VAL A 228 -11.83 -4.36 -3.52
N GLY A 229 -11.71 -3.23 -4.22
CA GLY A 229 -12.73 -2.18 -4.25
C GLY A 229 -12.68 -1.12 -3.14
N ASP A 230 -11.58 -1.02 -2.40
CA ASP A 230 -11.31 0.09 -1.48
C ASP A 230 -10.51 1.25 -2.13
N ASN A 231 -10.16 1.10 -3.42
CA ASN A 231 -9.44 2.05 -4.27
C ASN A 231 -7.95 2.20 -3.93
N ASP A 232 -7.36 1.23 -3.23
CA ASP A 232 -5.92 1.17 -3.06
C ASP A 232 -5.24 0.35 -4.16
N ASN A 233 -3.97 0.02 -3.94
CA ASN A 233 -3.15 -0.71 -4.89
C ASN A 233 -2.84 -2.15 -4.47
N TYR A 234 -3.58 -2.71 -3.52
CA TYR A 234 -3.43 -4.08 -3.05
C TYR A 234 -4.55 -4.96 -3.58
N GLU A 235 -4.20 -6.22 -3.89
CA GLU A 235 -5.19 -7.28 -4.05
C GLU A 235 -4.64 -8.58 -3.47
N ARG A 236 -5.53 -9.43 -2.94
CA ARG A 236 -5.15 -10.72 -2.36
C ARG A 236 -5.68 -11.87 -3.20
N LEU A 237 -4.78 -12.68 -3.72
CA LEU A 237 -5.09 -13.89 -4.48
C LEU A 237 -5.19 -15.08 -3.53
N CYS A 238 -6.41 -15.57 -3.31
CA CYS A 238 -6.67 -16.71 -2.43
C CYS A 238 -6.49 -18.01 -3.21
N LEU A 239 -5.58 -18.89 -2.79
CA LEU A 239 -5.27 -20.15 -3.49
C LEU A 239 -5.67 -21.36 -2.63
N ASP A 240 -6.20 -22.40 -3.25
CA ASP A 240 -6.61 -23.67 -2.60
C ASP A 240 -5.51 -24.75 -2.63
N THR A 241 -4.28 -24.37 -2.96
CA THR A 241 -3.13 -25.28 -3.05
C THR A 241 -2.09 -24.99 -1.97
N GLU A 242 -1.46 -26.05 -1.46
CA GLU A 242 -0.31 -25.99 -0.55
C GLU A 242 1.03 -25.83 -1.33
N SER A 243 1.01 -26.01 -2.65
CA SER A 243 2.20 -25.92 -3.51
C SER A 243 2.67 -24.46 -3.57
N PRO A 244 3.89 -24.13 -3.09
CA PRO A 244 4.28 -22.73 -2.96
C PRO A 244 4.30 -22.00 -4.32
N ALA A 245 3.46 -20.97 -4.48
CA ALA A 245 3.48 -19.96 -5.54
C ALA A 245 4.87 -19.30 -5.77
N SER A 246 5.49 -19.43 -6.92
CA SER A 246 6.78 -18.80 -7.24
C SER A 246 6.64 -17.51 -8.04
N ARG A 247 5.54 -17.35 -8.79
CA ARG A 247 5.31 -16.22 -9.69
C ARG A 247 3.82 -15.94 -9.81
N VAL A 248 3.45 -14.68 -9.90
CA VAL A 248 2.11 -14.23 -10.27
C VAL A 248 2.16 -13.57 -11.65
N SER A 249 1.12 -13.73 -12.44
CA SER A 249 0.91 -13.03 -13.71
C SER A 249 -0.53 -12.53 -13.77
N ALA A 250 -0.73 -11.38 -14.41
CA ALA A 250 -2.05 -10.83 -14.73
C ALA A 250 -2.13 -10.54 -16.23
N ALA A 251 -3.24 -10.96 -16.84
CA ALA A 251 -3.55 -10.63 -18.23
C ALA A 251 -3.83 -9.12 -18.39
N GLU A 252 -3.63 -8.60 -19.60
CA GLU A 252 -3.92 -7.20 -19.90
C GLU A 252 -5.44 -6.91 -19.92
N GLY A 253 -5.82 -5.66 -19.67
CA GLY A 253 -7.13 -5.15 -20.08
C GLY A 253 -8.29 -5.34 -19.10
N ILE A 254 -8.04 -5.80 -17.87
CA ILE A 254 -9.11 -6.04 -16.88
C ILE A 254 -9.15 -4.96 -15.79
N LEU A 255 -7.99 -4.58 -15.27
CA LEU A 255 -7.87 -3.52 -14.27
C LEU A 255 -7.52 -2.19 -14.95
N GLN A 256 -7.99 -1.11 -14.37
CA GLN A 256 -7.65 0.25 -14.78
C GLN A 256 -7.19 1.08 -13.57
N ASP A 257 -6.35 2.07 -13.85
CA ASP A 257 -6.02 3.10 -12.87
C ASP A 257 -7.16 4.15 -12.76
N PRO A 258 -7.04 5.17 -11.89
CA PRO A 258 -8.09 6.17 -11.73
C PRO A 258 -8.25 7.11 -12.94
N ARG A 259 -7.30 7.15 -13.88
CA ARG A 259 -7.44 7.86 -15.18
C ARG A 259 -8.19 7.01 -16.21
N GLY A 260 -8.32 5.71 -15.95
CA GLY A 260 -9.00 4.74 -16.81
C GLY A 260 -8.05 4.04 -17.78
N ASP A 261 -6.73 4.11 -17.57
CA ASP A 261 -5.79 3.34 -18.38
C ASP A 261 -5.79 1.88 -17.94
N LEU A 262 -5.98 1.01 -18.91
CA LEU A 262 -5.99 -0.42 -18.67
C LEU A 262 -4.58 -0.93 -18.40
N ASN A 263 -4.48 -1.91 -17.51
CA ASN A 263 -3.25 -2.58 -17.20
C ASN A 263 -2.69 -3.32 -18.44
N PRO A 264 -1.39 -3.23 -18.74
CA PRO A 264 -0.74 -4.18 -19.63
C PRO A 264 -0.63 -5.56 -18.96
N SER A 265 -0.22 -6.56 -19.74
CA SER A 265 0.15 -7.85 -19.17
C SER A 265 1.36 -7.68 -18.26
N THR A 266 1.32 -8.29 -17.08
CA THR A 266 2.37 -8.09 -16.06
C THR A 266 2.62 -9.38 -15.28
N SER A 267 3.84 -9.56 -14.77
CA SER A 267 4.18 -10.71 -13.95
C SER A 267 5.38 -10.45 -13.05
N LEU A 268 5.37 -11.05 -11.86
CA LEU A 268 6.40 -10.86 -10.86
C LEU A 268 6.66 -12.13 -10.06
N ASN A 269 7.89 -12.32 -9.61
CA ASN A 269 8.21 -13.39 -8.66
C ASN A 269 7.60 -13.08 -7.28
N VAL A 270 7.15 -14.13 -6.60
CA VAL A 270 6.56 -14.02 -5.27
C VAL A 270 7.66 -14.12 -4.21
N ALA A 271 7.81 -13.08 -3.40
CA ALA A 271 8.68 -13.07 -2.23
C ALA A 271 8.06 -13.87 -1.07
N ARG A 272 8.90 -14.55 -0.29
CA ARG A 272 8.51 -15.38 0.86
C ARG A 272 9.52 -15.29 1.98
#